data_AF-H9FZS3-F1
#
_entry.id   AF-H9FZS3-F1
#
_cell.length_a   1.000
_cell.length_b   1.000
_cell.length_c   1.000
_cell.angle_alpha   90.00
_cell.angle_beta   90.00
_cell.angle_gamma   90.00
#
_symmetry.space_group_name_H-M   'P 1'
#
loop_
_entity.id
_entity.type
_entity.pdbx_description
1 polymer ?
#
loop_
_entity_poly.entity_id
_entity_poly.type
_entity_poly.pdbx_seq_one_letter_code
_entity_poly.pdbx_strand_id
1 'polypeptide(L)'
;MAAQRGTPSSAVRVLEEALGMGLTAAGDARDTADAVAAEGAYYLEQVTITEASEDDYEYEEIPDDNFSIPEGEEDLAKAIQMAQEQATDTEILERKTVLPSKPAVPEVIEDFLCNFLIKMGMTRTLDCFQSEWYELIQKGVTELRTVGNVPDVYTQIMLLENENKNLKKDLKHYKQAAEYVTF
;
A
#
# COMPACT_ATOMS: atom_id res chain seq x y z
N MET A 1 -64.40 5.11 -7.44
CA MET A 1 -63.61 5.59 -6.28
C MET A 1 -63.47 4.40 -5.33
N ALA A 2 -62.35 3.98 -4.77
CA ALA A 2 -60.93 4.36 -4.84
C ALA A 2 -60.11 3.08 -4.49
N ALA A 3 -58.89 2.98 -5.01
CA ALA A 3 -57.97 1.86 -4.76
C ALA A 3 -57.38 1.89 -3.35
N GLN A 4 -57.31 0.74 -2.67
CA GLN A 4 -56.57 0.59 -1.42
C GLN A 4 -55.07 0.51 -1.73
N ARG A 5 -54.31 1.47 -1.21
CA ARG A 5 -52.84 1.56 -1.33
C ARG A 5 -52.25 0.96 -0.05
N GLY A 6 -51.75 -0.27 -0.14
CA GLY A 6 -50.93 -0.87 0.92
C GLY A 6 -49.60 -0.12 1.01
N THR A 7 -49.31 0.45 2.18
CA THR A 7 -48.02 1.10 2.48
C THR A 7 -46.98 0.02 2.80
N PRO A 8 -45.79 0.01 2.17
CA PRO A 8 -44.74 -0.92 2.53
C PRO A 8 -44.16 -0.53 3.90
N SER A 9 -44.20 -1.47 4.85
CA SER A 9 -43.51 -1.37 6.14
C SER A 9 -42.02 -1.18 5.88
N SER A 10 -41.51 0.01 6.23
CA SER A 10 -40.15 0.44 5.95
C SER A 10 -39.13 -0.46 6.64
N ALA A 11 -38.23 -1.07 5.86
CA ALA A 11 -37.08 -1.86 6.31
C ALA A 11 -36.19 -1.13 7.32
N VAL A 12 -36.30 0.20 7.39
CA VAL A 12 -35.62 1.06 8.37
C VAL A 12 -36.02 0.71 9.81
N ARG A 13 -37.29 0.34 10.06
CA ARG A 13 -37.75 -0.03 11.41
C ARG A 13 -37.17 -1.36 11.89
N VAL A 14 -36.93 -2.29 10.97
CA VAL A 14 -36.35 -3.60 11.29
C VAL A 14 -34.86 -3.46 11.64
N LEU A 15 -34.17 -2.51 11.02
CA LEU A 15 -32.76 -2.23 11.30
C LEU A 15 -32.57 -1.43 12.61
N GLU A 16 -33.48 -0.52 12.94
CA GLU A 16 -33.44 0.21 14.23
C GLU A 16 -33.63 -0.72 15.44
N GLU A 17 -34.49 -1.74 15.32
CA GLU A 17 -34.74 -2.72 16.39
C GLU A 17 -33.58 -3.71 16.56
N ALA A 18 -32.88 -4.07 15.47
CA ALA A 18 -31.70 -4.94 15.51
C ALA A 18 -30.44 -4.28 16.08
N LEU A 19 -30.35 -2.95 16.02
CA LEU A 19 -29.18 -2.19 16.47
C LEU A 19 -29.28 -1.64 17.89
N GLY A 20 -30.41 -1.85 18.60
CA GLY A 20 -30.55 -1.46 20.00
C GLY A 20 -30.34 0.04 20.26
N MET A 21 -30.46 0.90 19.24
CA MET A 21 -30.29 2.34 19.37
C MET A 21 -31.62 3.03 19.69
N GLY A 22 -32.13 2.76 20.89
CA GLY A 22 -33.17 3.59 21.47
C GLY A 22 -32.57 4.91 21.96
N LEU A 23 -32.83 6.02 21.26
CA LEU A 23 -32.63 7.36 21.83
C LEU A 23 -33.60 7.55 23.00
N THR A 24 -33.15 7.32 24.22
CA THR A 24 -33.82 7.85 25.42
C THR A 24 -33.27 9.24 25.71
N ALA A 25 -33.93 10.25 25.15
CA ALA A 25 -33.82 11.61 25.64
C ALA A 25 -34.74 11.77 26.86
N ALA A 26 -34.18 11.80 28.08
CA ALA A 26 -34.70 12.55 29.24
C ALA A 26 -33.86 12.30 30.51
N GLY A 27 -33.31 13.38 31.09
CA GLY A 27 -32.72 13.43 32.44
C GLY A 27 -31.32 12.80 32.52
N ASP A 28 -30.27 13.40 33.04
CA ASP A 28 -30.22 14.28 34.20
C ASP A 28 -29.01 15.22 34.06
N ALA A 29 -29.26 16.52 34.11
CA ALA A 29 -28.22 17.54 34.10
C ALA A 29 -27.75 17.76 35.55
N ARG A 30 -26.86 16.89 36.07
CA ARG A 30 -26.20 17.20 37.36
C ARG A 30 -24.83 16.62 37.70
N ASP A 31 -24.20 15.77 36.90
CA ASP A 31 -22.90 15.17 37.28
C ASP A 31 -21.71 15.56 36.39
N THR A 32 -21.82 16.64 35.62
CA THR A 32 -20.74 17.18 34.77
C THR A 32 -19.79 18.14 35.49
N ALA A 33 -19.52 17.92 36.78
CA ALA A 33 -18.56 18.72 37.54
C ALA A 33 -17.43 17.92 38.21
N ASP A 34 -17.51 16.59 38.29
CA ASP A 34 -16.58 15.79 39.10
C ASP A 34 -15.75 14.75 38.31
N ALA A 35 -15.87 14.72 36.97
CA ALA A 35 -15.16 13.77 36.12
C ALA A 35 -13.91 14.34 35.41
N VAL A 36 -13.45 15.54 35.78
CA VAL A 36 -12.28 16.21 35.13
C VAL A 36 -10.98 16.03 35.93
N ALA A 37 -10.98 15.25 37.02
CA ALA A 37 -9.82 15.02 37.87
C ALA A 37 -9.16 13.63 37.72
N ALA A 38 -9.54 12.85 36.70
CA ALA A 38 -9.02 11.48 36.49
C ALA A 38 -8.16 11.32 35.21
N GLU A 39 -7.70 12.43 34.63
CA GLU A 39 -6.73 12.42 33.53
C GLU A 39 -5.36 12.84 34.09
N GLY A 40 -4.38 11.93 34.05
CA GLY A 40 -2.97 12.32 34.03
C GLY A 40 -2.09 11.83 35.19
N ALA A 41 -1.76 10.54 35.18
CA ALA A 41 -0.43 10.10 35.57
C ALA A 41 0.10 9.14 34.50
N TYR A 42 0.86 9.68 33.54
CA TYR A 42 1.59 8.88 32.57
C TYR A 42 2.93 8.46 33.18
N TYR A 43 3.21 7.16 33.17
CA TYR A 43 4.50 6.62 33.60
C TYR A 43 5.34 6.34 32.36
N LEU A 44 6.56 6.85 32.33
CA LEU A 44 7.56 6.49 31.32
C LEU A 44 8.25 5.20 31.76
N GLU A 45 8.07 4.14 30.99
CA GLU A 45 8.82 2.90 31.16
C GLU A 45 10.22 3.08 30.54
N GLN A 46 11.27 2.93 31.35
CA GLN A 46 12.64 2.90 30.84
C GLN A 46 12.87 1.56 30.15
N VAL A 47 12.84 1.56 28.82
CA VAL A 47 13.23 0.41 28.00
C VAL A 47 14.71 0.58 27.63
N THR A 48 15.57 -0.26 28.18
CA THR A 48 16.96 -0.40 27.73
C THR A 48 16.99 -1.30 26.51
N ILE A 49 17.37 -0.75 25.36
CA ILE A 49 17.68 -1.54 24.17
C ILE A 49 19.05 -2.17 24.43
N THR A 50 19.09 -3.49 24.62
CA THR A 50 20.35 -4.24 24.58
C THR A 50 20.82 -4.21 23.12
N GLU A 51 21.93 -3.54 22.85
CA GLU A 51 22.67 -3.69 21.59
C GLU A 51 22.94 -5.18 21.41
N ALA A 52 22.24 -5.83 20.47
CA ALA A 52 22.63 -7.16 20.04
C ALA A 52 24.01 -6.98 19.41
N SER A 53 25.02 -7.61 20.00
CA SER A 53 26.42 -7.47 19.61
C SER A 53 26.59 -7.64 18.10
N GLU A 54 26.92 -6.55 17.39
CA GLU A 54 27.33 -6.56 15.98
C GLU A 54 28.73 -7.20 15.80
N ASP A 55 29.26 -7.86 16.82
CA ASP A 55 30.65 -8.37 16.85
C ASP A 55 30.79 -9.79 16.27
N ASP A 56 29.68 -10.47 15.94
CA ASP A 56 29.68 -11.80 15.32
C ASP A 56 29.67 -11.76 13.78
N TYR A 57 29.81 -10.58 13.16
CA TYR A 57 30.01 -10.50 11.71
C TYR A 57 31.46 -10.84 11.37
N GLU A 58 31.71 -12.11 11.05
CA GLU A 58 32.98 -12.59 10.52
C GLU A 58 33.19 -12.00 9.12
N TYR A 59 34.07 -10.99 9.02
CA TYR A 59 34.47 -10.42 7.74
C TYR A 59 35.29 -11.45 6.96
N GLU A 60 34.81 -11.86 5.79
CA GLU A 60 35.62 -12.65 4.86
C GLU A 60 36.79 -11.80 4.34
N GLU A 61 38.01 -12.30 4.54
CA GLU A 61 39.22 -11.73 3.93
C GLU A 61 39.12 -11.96 2.42
N ILE A 62 38.89 -10.88 1.67
CA ILE A 62 38.97 -10.91 0.22
C ILE A 62 40.45 -11.20 -0.11
N PRO A 63 40.75 -12.17 -0.99
CA PRO A 63 42.12 -12.43 -1.38
C PRO A 63 42.75 -11.12 -1.85
N ASP A 64 43.89 -10.78 -1.25
CA ASP A 64 44.76 -9.73 -1.75
C ASP A 64 45.15 -10.12 -3.17
N ASP A 65 44.42 -9.57 -4.14
CA ASP A 65 44.75 -9.60 -5.55
C ASP A 65 45.97 -8.68 -5.74
N ASN A 66 47.11 -9.13 -5.19
CA ASN A 66 48.42 -8.61 -5.49
C ASN A 66 48.72 -9.03 -6.93
N PHE A 67 48.09 -8.33 -7.87
CA PHE A 67 48.46 -8.28 -9.27
C PHE A 67 49.85 -7.66 -9.34
N SER A 68 50.87 -8.45 -9.05
CA SER A 68 52.23 -8.17 -9.52
C SER A 68 52.15 -8.18 -11.03
N ILE A 69 51.99 -6.99 -11.62
CA ILE A 69 52.10 -6.79 -13.06
C ILE A 69 53.50 -7.27 -13.44
N PRO A 70 53.65 -8.31 -14.29
CA PRO A 70 54.95 -8.71 -14.77
C PRO A 70 55.54 -7.54 -15.56
N GLU A 71 56.57 -6.90 -15.00
CA GLU A 71 57.30 -5.82 -15.65
C GLU A 71 58.04 -6.42 -16.86
N GLY A 72 57.45 -6.31 -18.05
CA GLY A 72 58.07 -6.87 -19.26
C GLY A 72 57.24 -6.99 -20.54
N GLU A 73 55.92 -6.77 -20.53
CA GLU A 73 55.10 -6.92 -21.75
C GLU A 73 54.04 -5.80 -21.90
N GLU A 74 54.48 -4.54 -21.91
CA GLU A 74 53.64 -3.40 -22.29
C GLU A 74 53.55 -3.27 -23.82
N ASP A 75 52.75 -4.14 -24.47
CA ASP A 75 52.33 -3.94 -25.86
C ASP A 75 50.98 -3.21 -25.88
N LEU A 76 50.90 -2.06 -26.56
CA LEU A 76 49.67 -1.27 -26.72
C LEU A 76 48.52 -2.12 -27.25
N ALA A 77 48.81 -3.09 -28.13
CA ALA A 77 47.80 -3.99 -28.67
C ALA A 77 47.15 -4.86 -27.56
N LYS A 78 47.96 -5.31 -26.60
CA LYS A 78 47.52 -6.15 -25.48
C LYS A 78 46.69 -5.36 -24.47
N ALA A 79 47.06 -4.09 -24.23
CA ALA A 79 46.27 -3.19 -23.39
C ALA A 79 44.89 -2.87 -24.00
N ILE A 80 44.83 -2.64 -25.31
CA ILE A 80 43.56 -2.44 -26.03
C ILE A 80 42.71 -3.71 -25.98
N GLN A 81 43.33 -4.88 -26.17
CA GLN A 81 42.64 -6.16 -26.10
C GLN A 81 42.05 -6.40 -24.70
N MET A 82 42.82 -6.21 -23.62
CA MET A 82 42.33 -6.38 -22.26
C MET A 82 41.20 -5.39 -21.93
N ALA A 83 41.32 -4.13 -22.35
CA ALA A 83 40.25 -3.15 -22.16
C ALA A 83 38.96 -3.53 -22.92
N GLN A 84 39.10 -4.09 -24.12
CA GLN A 84 37.98 -4.56 -24.91
C GLN A 84 37.34 -5.82 -24.31
N GLU A 85 38.16 -6.77 -23.84
CA GLU A 85 37.71 -8.00 -23.16
C GLU A 85 36.97 -7.67 -21.86
N GLN A 86 37.50 -6.74 -21.07
CA GLN A 86 36.86 -6.28 -19.84
C GLN A 86 35.55 -5.52 -20.12
N ALA A 87 35.48 -4.74 -21.20
CA ALA A 87 34.24 -4.12 -21.66
C ALA A 87 33.21 -5.17 -22.11
N THR A 88 33.62 -6.24 -22.78
CA THR A 88 32.69 -7.32 -23.15
C THR A 88 32.25 -8.15 -21.95
N ASP A 89 33.13 -8.42 -20.99
CA ASP A 89 32.79 -9.17 -19.78
C ASP A 89 31.83 -8.40 -18.88
N THR A 90 32.05 -7.09 -18.72
CA THR A 90 31.10 -6.21 -18.02
C THR A 90 29.75 -6.18 -18.72
N GLU A 91 29.71 -6.08 -20.05
CA GLU A 91 28.47 -6.11 -20.84
C GLU A 91 27.74 -7.47 -20.76
N ILE A 92 28.48 -8.58 -20.69
CA ILE A 92 27.91 -9.93 -20.50
C ILE A 92 27.41 -10.10 -19.06
N LEU A 93 28.14 -9.61 -18.07
CA LEU A 93 27.76 -9.65 -16.66
C LEU A 93 26.52 -8.78 -16.41
N GLU A 94 26.44 -7.60 -17.00
CA GLU A 94 25.25 -6.74 -16.97
C GLU A 94 24.06 -7.43 -17.65
N ARG A 95 24.24 -8.05 -18.82
CA ARG A 95 23.15 -8.82 -19.47
C ARG A 95 22.68 -10.03 -18.67
N LYS A 96 23.57 -10.66 -17.89
CA LYS A 96 23.26 -11.88 -17.12
C LYS A 96 22.76 -11.60 -15.71
N THR A 97 23.15 -10.46 -15.12
CA THR A 97 22.69 -10.01 -13.79
C THR A 97 21.43 -9.14 -13.86
N VAL A 98 21.12 -8.56 -15.02
CA VAL A 98 19.80 -7.96 -15.27
C VAL A 98 18.82 -9.06 -15.63
N LEU A 99 18.42 -9.84 -14.63
CA LEU A 99 17.00 -10.16 -14.56
C LEU A 99 16.32 -8.79 -14.46
N PRO A 100 15.55 -8.33 -15.47
CA PRO A 100 14.72 -7.17 -15.25
C PRO A 100 13.89 -7.52 -14.02
N SER A 101 14.08 -6.77 -12.93
CA SER A 101 13.15 -6.82 -11.80
C SER A 101 11.79 -6.63 -12.43
N LYS A 102 11.06 -7.73 -12.58
CA LYS A 102 9.79 -7.73 -13.29
C LYS A 102 8.98 -6.66 -12.57
N PRO A 103 8.55 -5.57 -13.25
CA PRO A 103 7.73 -4.58 -12.59
C PRO A 103 6.61 -5.36 -11.93
N ALA A 104 6.49 -5.25 -10.59
CA ALA A 104 5.51 -6.00 -9.83
C ALA A 104 4.16 -5.64 -10.43
N VAL A 105 3.65 -6.51 -11.29
CA VAL A 105 2.36 -6.30 -11.94
C VAL A 105 1.39 -6.26 -10.78
N PRO A 106 0.70 -5.14 -10.55
CA PRO A 106 -0.09 -5.02 -9.34
C PRO A 106 -1.12 -6.15 -9.33
N GLU A 107 -1.25 -6.84 -8.21
CA GLU A 107 -2.07 -8.05 -8.15
C GLU A 107 -3.53 -7.71 -8.50
N VAL A 108 -4.21 -8.58 -9.23
CA VAL A 108 -5.65 -8.43 -9.42
C VAL A 108 -6.31 -8.63 -8.05
N ILE A 109 -7.34 -7.84 -7.73
CA ILE A 109 -8.03 -7.91 -6.41
C ILE A 109 -8.45 -9.34 -6.05
N GLU A 110 -8.92 -10.10 -7.04
CA GLU A 110 -9.29 -11.51 -6.90
C GLU A 110 -8.11 -12.36 -6.38
N ASP A 111 -6.94 -12.22 -7.00
CA ASP A 111 -5.73 -12.95 -6.61
C ASP A 111 -5.25 -12.51 -5.23
N PHE A 112 -5.26 -11.21 -4.94
CA PHE A 112 -4.88 -10.67 -3.64
C PHE A 112 -5.73 -11.25 -2.51
N LEU A 113 -7.06 -11.25 -2.68
CA LEU A 113 -7.99 -11.77 -1.69
C LEU A 113 -7.86 -13.29 -1.53
N CYS A 114 -7.73 -14.04 -2.64
CA CYS A 114 -7.52 -15.48 -2.57
C CYS A 114 -6.21 -15.81 -1.85
N ASN A 115 -5.11 -15.15 -2.22
CA ASN A 115 -3.81 -15.32 -1.60
C ASN A 115 -3.84 -14.98 -0.11
N PHE A 116 -4.53 -13.91 0.27
CA PHE A 116 -4.73 -13.52 1.67
C PHE A 116 -5.48 -14.61 2.45
N LEU A 117 -6.62 -15.06 1.94
CA LEU A 117 -7.45 -16.07 2.60
C LEU A 117 -6.71 -17.41 2.75
N ILE A 118 -5.91 -17.81 1.74
CA ILE A 118 -5.06 -19.00 1.79
C ILE A 118 -3.96 -18.83 2.84
N LYS A 119 -3.22 -17.71 2.83
CA LYS A 119 -2.13 -17.45 3.80
C LYS A 119 -2.63 -17.42 5.24
N MET A 120 -3.85 -16.93 5.46
CA MET A 120 -4.48 -16.88 6.79
C MET A 120 -5.19 -18.18 7.19
N GLY A 121 -5.20 -19.20 6.33
CA GLY A 121 -5.86 -20.49 6.61
C GLY A 121 -7.40 -20.43 6.65
N MET A 122 -8.01 -19.39 6.08
CA MET A 122 -9.46 -19.15 6.11
C MET A 122 -10.20 -19.89 4.98
N THR A 123 -10.09 -21.22 4.95
CA THR A 123 -10.57 -22.05 3.84
C THR A 123 -12.08 -21.97 3.61
N ARG A 124 -12.90 -21.94 4.66
CA ARG A 124 -14.36 -21.80 4.52
C ARG A 124 -14.75 -20.46 3.90
N THR A 125 -14.07 -19.38 4.30
CA THR A 125 -14.30 -18.04 3.75
C THR A 125 -13.86 -17.96 2.30
N LEU A 126 -12.74 -18.61 1.94
CA LEU A 126 -12.29 -18.74 0.57
C LEU A 126 -13.33 -19.44 -0.32
N ASP A 127 -13.87 -20.58 0.12
CA ASP A 127 -14.85 -21.34 -0.64
C ASP A 127 -16.13 -20.53 -0.91
N CYS A 128 -16.63 -19.83 0.12
CA CYS A 128 -17.78 -18.93 -0.03
C CYS A 128 -17.46 -17.77 -0.99
N PHE A 129 -16.32 -17.10 -0.79
CA PHE A 129 -15.89 -15.97 -1.62
C PHE A 129 -15.78 -16.37 -3.09
N GLN A 130 -15.11 -17.48 -3.41
CA GLN A 130 -14.96 -17.95 -4.79
C GLN A 130 -16.32 -18.27 -5.43
N SER A 131 -17.22 -18.92 -4.68
CA SER A 131 -18.55 -19.26 -5.19
C SER A 131 -19.37 -18.02 -5.53
N GLU A 132 -19.41 -17.04 -4.62
CA GLU A 132 -20.10 -15.77 -4.83
C GLU A 132 -19.47 -14.96 -5.97
N TRP A 133 -18.14 -14.91 -6.02
CA TRP A 133 -17.39 -14.19 -7.05
C TRP A 133 -17.66 -14.75 -8.46
N TYR A 134 -17.63 -16.08 -8.63
CA TYR A 134 -17.96 -16.72 -9.91
C TYR A 134 -19.43 -16.53 -10.29
N GLU A 135 -20.36 -16.57 -9.33
CA GLU A 135 -21.77 -16.27 -9.58
C GLU A 135 -21.95 -14.81 -10.07
N LEU A 136 -21.23 -13.88 -9.45
CA LEU A 136 -21.27 -12.46 -9.80
C LEU A 136 -20.70 -12.19 -11.20
N ILE A 137 -19.63 -12.88 -11.57
CA ILE A 137 -19.07 -12.86 -12.92
C ILE A 137 -20.08 -13.41 -13.93
N GLN A 138 -20.71 -14.55 -13.65
CA GLN A 138 -21.70 -15.17 -14.53
C GLN A 138 -22.93 -14.29 -14.76
N LYS A 139 -23.34 -13.54 -13.74
CA LYS A 139 -24.43 -12.54 -13.84
C LYS A 139 -24.04 -11.30 -14.64
N GLY A 140 -22.79 -11.19 -15.10
CA GLY A 140 -22.33 -10.09 -15.94
C GLY A 140 -22.08 -8.79 -15.19
N VAL A 141 -21.87 -8.84 -13.86
CA VAL A 141 -21.48 -7.66 -13.08
C VAL A 141 -20.01 -7.35 -13.36
N THR A 142 -19.75 -6.64 -14.45
CA THR A 142 -18.40 -6.32 -14.95
C THR A 142 -17.75 -5.16 -14.20
N GLU A 143 -18.53 -4.34 -13.48
CA GLU A 143 -18.01 -3.19 -12.71
C GLU A 143 -16.95 -3.61 -11.70
N LEU A 144 -17.05 -4.81 -11.11
CA LEU A 144 -16.09 -5.28 -10.12
C LEU A 144 -14.73 -5.68 -10.74
N ARG A 145 -14.72 -6.09 -12.02
CA ARG A 145 -13.48 -6.29 -12.81
C ARG A 145 -12.81 -4.95 -13.16
N THR A 146 -13.56 -3.85 -13.17
CA THR A 146 -13.03 -2.51 -13.47
C THR A 146 -12.37 -1.82 -12.28
N VAL A 147 -12.66 -2.27 -11.04
CA VAL A 147 -12.03 -1.74 -9.82
C VAL A 147 -10.52 -2.01 -9.77
N GLY A 148 -10.00 -2.85 -10.67
CA GLY A 148 -8.62 -2.79 -11.11
C GLY A 148 -7.62 -3.29 -10.07
N ASN A 149 -6.38 -3.47 -10.53
CA ASN A 149 -5.30 -4.06 -9.77
C ASN A 149 -5.09 -3.33 -8.42
N VAL A 150 -4.72 -4.08 -7.38
CA VAL A 150 -4.42 -3.54 -6.05
C VAL A 150 -3.16 -2.66 -6.16
N PRO A 151 -3.28 -1.33 -6.00
CA PRO A 151 -2.12 -0.45 -6.04
C PRO A 151 -1.24 -0.72 -4.82
N ASP A 152 0.09 -0.68 -5.00
CA ASP A 152 0.96 -0.60 -3.84
C ASP A 152 0.82 0.78 -3.15
N VAL A 153 1.19 0.83 -1.87
CA VAL A 153 1.06 2.03 -1.03
C VAL A 153 1.84 3.21 -1.65
N TYR A 154 2.99 2.93 -2.26
CA TYR A 154 3.82 3.96 -2.90
C TYR A 154 3.11 4.58 -4.11
N THR A 155 2.51 3.76 -4.96
CA THR A 155 1.73 4.17 -6.13
C THR A 155 0.53 4.98 -5.70
N GLN A 156 -0.15 4.57 -4.61
CA GLN A 156 -1.26 5.34 -4.05
C GLN A 156 -0.79 6.71 -3.53
N ILE A 157 0.33 6.77 -2.80
CA ILE A 157 0.92 8.04 -2.35
C ILE A 157 1.26 8.93 -3.54
N MET A 158 1.93 8.41 -4.55
CA MET A 158 2.31 9.16 -5.75
C MET A 158 1.09 9.72 -6.50
N LEU A 159 0.03 8.93 -6.65
CA LEU A 159 -1.22 9.38 -7.28
C LEU A 159 -1.89 10.50 -6.49
N LEU A 160 -2.01 10.33 -5.17
CA LEU A 160 -2.59 11.33 -4.27
C LEU A 160 -1.76 12.63 -4.23
N GLU A 161 -0.44 12.54 -4.29
CA GLU A 161 0.44 13.72 -4.37
C GLU A 161 0.24 14.49 -5.68
N ASN A 162 0.12 13.79 -6.81
CA ASN A 162 -0.15 14.40 -8.10
C ASN A 162 -1.53 15.07 -8.15
N GLU A 163 -2.56 14.40 -7.62
CA GLU A 163 -3.90 14.96 -7.50
C GLU A 163 -3.90 16.23 -6.64
N ASN A 164 -3.29 16.17 -5.45
CA ASN A 164 -3.13 17.35 -4.58
C ASN A 164 -2.42 18.50 -5.28
N LYS A 165 -1.37 18.21 -6.05
CA LYS A 165 -0.65 19.23 -6.83
C LYS A 165 -1.55 19.88 -7.87
N ASN A 166 -2.39 19.11 -8.55
CA ASN A 166 -3.33 19.63 -9.54
C ASN A 166 -4.44 20.45 -8.88
N LEU A 167 -5.07 19.92 -7.83
CA LEU A 167 -6.08 20.64 -7.05
C LEU A 167 -5.55 21.97 -6.51
N LYS A 168 -4.31 22.01 -6.02
CA LYS A 168 -3.67 23.26 -5.57
C LYS A 168 -3.49 24.27 -6.70
N LYS A 169 -3.15 23.82 -7.91
CA LYS A 169 -3.06 24.71 -9.08
C LYS A 169 -4.44 25.26 -9.44
N ASP A 170 -5.44 24.41 -9.52
CA ASP A 170 -6.81 24.80 -9.86
C ASP A 170 -7.35 25.80 -8.84
N LEU A 171 -7.14 25.54 -7.55
CA LEU A 171 -7.50 26.47 -6.47
C LEU A 171 -6.84 27.84 -6.66
N LYS A 172 -5.54 27.88 -7.02
CA LYS A 172 -4.84 29.14 -7.32
C LYS A 172 -5.46 29.85 -8.52
N HIS A 173 -5.79 29.12 -9.59
CA HIS A 173 -6.44 29.68 -10.77
C HIS A 173 -7.82 30.25 -10.45
N TYR A 174 -8.65 29.52 -9.69
CA TYR A 174 -9.97 30.01 -9.28
C TYR A 174 -9.88 31.24 -8.38
N LYS A 175 -8.91 31.29 -7.45
CA LYS A 175 -8.67 32.48 -6.63
C LYS A 175 -8.31 33.70 -7.47
N GLN A 176 -7.38 33.54 -8.42
CA GLN A 176 -7.01 34.61 -9.34
C GLN A 176 -8.21 35.08 -10.17
N ALA A 177 -8.97 34.16 -10.76
CA ALA A 177 -10.16 34.49 -11.54
C ALA A 177 -11.20 35.25 -10.71
N ALA A 178 -11.42 34.85 -9.45
CA ALA A 178 -12.33 35.56 -8.55
C ALA A 178 -11.85 36.99 -8.25
N GLU A 179 -10.55 37.19 -8.03
CA GLU A 179 -9.95 38.52 -7.83
C GLU A 179 -10.11 39.43 -9.07
N TYR A 180 -10.03 38.87 -10.28
CA TYR A 180 -10.23 39.61 -11.54
C TYR A 180 -11.70 39.96 -11.83
N VAL A 181 -12.67 39.23 -11.27
CA VAL A 181 -14.11 39.46 -11.50
C VAL A 181 -14.70 40.51 -10.55
N THR A 182 -14.00 40.87 -9.47
CA THR A 182 -14.44 41.85 -8.47
C THR A 182 -14.15 43.33 -8.78
N PHE A 183 -13.94 43.71 -10.05
CA PHE A 183 -13.78 45.11 -10.47
C PHE A 183 -14.90 45.57 -11.42
#